data_AF-A0A2I0HEJ4-F1
#
_entry.id   AF-A0A2I0HEJ4-F1
#
_cell.length_a   1.000
_cell.length_b   1.000
_cell.length_c   1.000
_cell.angle_alpha   90.00
_cell.angle_beta   90.00
_cell.angle_gamma   90.00
#
_symmetry.space_group_name_H-M   'P 1'
#
loop_
_entity.id
_entity.type
_entity.pdbx_description
1 polymer ?
#
loop_
_entity_poly.entity_id
_entity_poly.type
_entity_poly.pdbx_seq_one_letter_code
_entity_poly.pdbx_strand_id
1 'polypeptide(L)'
;VATDVAHALDYIHNNTGLSINLVHNHVKSSSIVVTEPNFQAKLCQFGAAQLCGEIDENGVVRPGEISEEGEPSPSTSSELARSNSRVMQFQGVRGYMSPEFRANGIATQKADVYALGVVMLELLSGEEPFKY
;
A
#
# COMPACT_ATOMS: atom_id res chain seq x y z
N VAL A 1 16.03 9.21 -7.06
CA VAL A 1 14.96 8.21 -7.31
C VAL A 1 14.98 7.08 -6.28
N ALA A 2 15.90 6.10 -6.33
CA ALA A 2 15.87 4.93 -5.45
C ALA A 2 15.81 5.30 -3.95
N THR A 3 16.75 6.14 -3.51
CA THR A 3 16.80 6.64 -2.14
C THR A 3 15.54 7.41 -1.75
N ASP A 4 15.03 8.28 -2.62
CA ASP A 4 13.85 9.09 -2.31
C ASP A 4 12.58 8.24 -2.15
N VAL A 5 12.39 7.25 -3.03
CA VAL A 5 11.23 6.36 -2.97
C VAL A 5 11.34 5.41 -1.78
N ALA A 6 12.55 4.93 -1.46
CA ALA A 6 12.78 4.13 -0.26
C ALA A 6 12.44 4.90 1.02
N HIS A 7 12.87 6.16 1.13
CA HIS A 7 12.47 7.01 2.26
C HIS A 7 10.97 7.29 2.31
N ALA A 8 10.31 7.46 1.16
CA ALA A 8 8.87 7.64 1.12
C ALA A 8 8.13 6.38 1.61
N LEU A 9 8.57 5.19 1.23
CA LEU A 9 8.00 3.93 1.71
C LEU A 9 8.27 3.71 3.18
N ASP A 10 9.50 3.95 3.64
CA ASP A 10 9.85 3.86 5.06
C ASP A 10 8.97 4.80 5.91
N TYR A 11 8.76 6.03 5.43
CA TYR A 11 7.88 6.98 6.09
C TYR A 11 6.45 6.44 6.26
N ILE A 12 5.88 5.85 5.20
CA ILE A 12 4.53 5.27 5.22
C ILE A 12 4.47 4.05 6.13
N HIS A 13 5.47 3.17 6.04
CA HIS A 13 5.49 1.89 6.75
C HIS A 13 5.77 2.05 8.25
N ASN A 14 6.64 2.99 8.63
CA ASN A 14 7.23 3.04 9.97
C ASN A 14 7.15 4.41 10.67
N ASN A 15 7.00 5.53 9.94
CA ASN A 15 7.11 6.88 10.53
C ASN A 15 5.85 7.74 10.40
N THR A 16 4.69 7.15 10.10
CA THR A 16 3.41 7.88 10.11
C THR A 16 2.97 8.29 11.52
N GLY A 17 3.57 7.70 12.56
CA GLY A 17 3.14 7.87 13.95
C GLY A 17 1.84 7.15 14.28
N LEU A 18 1.34 6.33 13.36
CA LEU A 18 0.16 5.49 13.54
C LEU A 18 0.61 4.08 13.93
N SER A 19 -0.06 3.47 14.91
CA SER A 19 0.17 2.08 15.32
C SER A 19 -0.53 1.09 14.37
N ILE A 20 -0.46 1.34 13.07
CA ILE A 20 -1.13 0.55 12.04
C ILE A 20 -0.18 0.23 10.90
N ASN A 21 -0.31 -0.96 10.33
CA ASN A 21 0.50 -1.37 9.18
C ASN A 21 -0.04 -0.74 7.90
N LEU A 22 0.50 0.42 7.52
CA LEU A 22 0.11 1.09 6.28
C LEU A 22 0.94 0.58 5.09
N VAL A 23 0.29 0.38 3.95
CA VAL A 23 0.91 -0.07 2.70
C VAL A 23 0.51 0.89 1.60
N HIS A 24 1.45 1.31 0.76
CA HIS A 24 1.17 2.22 -0.36
C HIS A 24 0.38 1.51 -1.48
N ASN A 25 0.70 0.26 -1.78
CA ASN A 25 -0.02 -0.63 -2.71
C ASN A 25 -0.09 -0.13 -4.17
N HIS A 26 0.68 0.89 -4.53
CA HIS A 26 0.63 1.50 -5.86
C HIS A 26 1.98 2.11 -6.28
N VAL A 27 3.06 1.40 -5.96
CA VAL A 27 4.42 1.73 -6.38
C VAL A 27 4.61 1.29 -7.84
N LYS A 28 4.89 2.25 -8.72
CA LYS A 28 5.20 2.05 -10.15
C LYS A 28 5.91 3.29 -10.70
N SER A 29 6.53 3.18 -11.87
CA SER A 29 7.26 4.32 -12.44
C SER A 29 6.40 5.56 -12.67
N SER A 30 5.14 5.38 -13.08
CA SER A 30 4.18 6.49 -13.25
C SER A 30 3.61 7.07 -11.93
N SER A 31 3.92 6.48 -10.77
CA SER A 31 3.61 7.09 -9.46
C SER A 31 4.80 7.84 -8.87
N ILE A 32 5.92 7.92 -9.59
CA ILE A 32 7.12 8.64 -9.17
C ILE A 32 7.25 9.92 -10.01
N VAL A 33 7.19 11.07 -9.35
CA VAL A 33 7.38 12.38 -10.00
C VAL A 33 8.79 12.88 -9.69
N VAL A 34 9.51 13.37 -10.69
CA VAL A 34 10.82 14.00 -10.52
C VAL A 34 10.66 15.51 -10.64
N THR A 35 11.08 16.24 -9.62
CA THR A 35 10.96 17.70 -9.57
C THR A 35 12.26 18.37 -9.99
N GLU A 36 12.16 19.42 -10.82
CA GLU A 36 13.26 20.30 -11.17
C GLU A 36 13.40 21.49 -10.18
N PRO A 37 14.59 22.09 -10.05
CA PRO A 37 15.84 21.78 -10.78
C PRO A 37 16.70 20.68 -10.12
N ASN A 38 16.36 20.25 -8.91
CA ASN A 38 17.23 19.40 -8.08
C ASN A 38 17.08 17.89 -8.34
N PHE A 39 16.26 17.49 -9.32
CA PHE A 39 15.97 16.10 -9.68
C PHE A 39 15.56 15.22 -8.49
N GLN A 40 14.80 15.78 -7.54
CA GLN A 40 14.27 15.02 -6.41
C GLN A 40 13.05 14.21 -6.84
N ALA A 41 13.04 12.91 -6.52
CA ALA A 41 11.88 12.07 -6.77
C ALA A 41 10.88 12.12 -5.60
N LYS A 42 9.59 12.07 -5.89
CA LYS A 42 8.50 12.00 -4.91
C LYS A 42 7.52 10.89 -5.29
N LEU A 43 7.23 10.02 -4.34
CA LEU A 43 6.21 9.00 -4.50
C LEU A 43 4.82 9.64 -4.33
N CYS A 44 3.92 9.36 -5.27
CA CYS A 44 2.59 9.93 -5.38
C CYS A 44 1.52 8.82 -5.41
N GLN A 45 0.24 9.20 -5.47
CA GLN A 45 -0.91 8.29 -5.61
C GLN A 45 -1.25 7.46 -4.36
N PHE A 46 -1.18 8.12 -3.19
CA PHE A 46 -1.61 7.57 -1.89
C PHE A 46 -3.10 7.24 -1.77
N GLY A 47 -3.94 7.60 -2.74
CA GLY A 47 -5.36 7.24 -2.75
C GLY A 47 -5.63 5.74 -2.84
N ALA A 48 -4.60 4.94 -3.11
CA ALA A 48 -4.63 3.48 -3.08
C ALA A 48 -3.97 2.88 -1.82
N ALA A 49 -3.44 3.71 -0.92
CA ALA A 49 -2.82 3.23 0.30
C ALA A 49 -3.87 2.51 1.16
N GLN A 50 -3.52 1.33 1.65
CA GLN A 50 -4.43 0.45 2.36
C GLN A 50 -3.87 0.13 3.74
N LEU A 51 -4.77 0.05 4.71
CA LEU A 51 -4.49 -0.55 6.00
C LEU A 51 -4.32 -2.06 5.82
N CYS A 52 -3.12 -2.57 6.07
CA CYS A 52 -2.87 -4.00 6.17
C CYS A 52 -3.36 -4.50 7.52
N GLY A 53 -4.23 -5.52 7.52
CA GLY A 53 -4.56 -6.28 8.72
C GLY A 53 -3.54 -7.41 8.93
N GLU A 54 -3.20 -7.69 10.18
CA GLU A 54 -2.50 -8.94 10.52
C GLU A 54 -3.46 -10.10 10.23
N ILE A 55 -3.09 -10.98 9.31
CA ILE A 55 -3.74 -12.26 9.15
C ILE A 55 -3.15 -13.21 10.18
N ASP A 56 -3.84 -13.40 11.30
CA ASP A 56 -3.64 -14.61 12.09
C ASP A 56 -3.94 -15.81 11.18
N GLU A 57 -3.23 -16.94 11.35
CA GLU A 57 -3.33 -18.16 10.52
C GLU A 57 -4.75 -18.79 10.44
N ASN A 58 -5.77 -18.16 11.04
CA ASN A 58 -7.16 -18.57 11.04
C ASN A 58 -8.12 -17.64 10.27
N GLY A 59 -7.63 -16.79 9.37
CA GLY A 59 -8.45 -16.18 8.30
C GLY A 59 -9.56 -15.22 8.74
N VAL A 60 -9.51 -14.67 9.95
CA VAL A 60 -10.48 -13.66 10.42
C VAL A 60 -9.81 -12.29 10.42
N VAL A 61 -10.26 -11.41 9.51
CA VAL A 61 -9.92 -9.99 9.50
C VAL A 61 -10.47 -9.38 10.79
N ARG A 62 -9.60 -8.95 11.71
CA ARG A 62 -10.00 -8.04 12.79
C ARG A 62 -9.78 -6.60 12.30
N PRO A 63 -10.83 -5.80 12.07
CA PRO A 63 -10.65 -4.37 11.91
C PRO A 63 -10.02 -3.84 13.20
N GLY A 64 -8.90 -3.12 13.09
CA GLY A 64 -8.23 -2.52 14.24
C GLY A 64 -9.17 -1.59 14.98
N GLU A 65 -9.54 -1.98 16.20
CA GLU A 65 -10.25 -1.13 17.14
C GLU A 65 -9.24 -0.15 17.76
N ILE A 66 -9.50 1.14 17.59
CA ILE A 66 -8.88 2.18 18.39
C ILE A 66 -9.55 2.09 19.76
N SER A 67 -8.80 1.70 20.78
CA SER A 67 -9.30 1.64 22.16
C SER A 67 -9.63 3.05 22.66
N GLU A 68 -10.91 3.35 22.83
CA GLU A 68 -11.35 4.39 23.78
C GLU A 68 -12.05 3.72 24.96
N GLU A 69 -11.58 4.00 26.16
CA GLU A 69 -12.13 3.45 27.40
C GLU A 69 -13.45 4.14 27.79
N GLY A 70 -14.54 3.37 27.98
CA GLY A 70 -15.77 3.80 28.67
C GLY A 70 -17.07 3.10 28.22
N GLU A 71 -17.61 2.19 29.06
CA GLU A 71 -18.87 1.42 28.89
C GLU A 71 -20.13 2.11 29.53
N PRO A 72 -21.41 1.65 29.38
CA PRO A 72 -22.03 0.68 28.43
C PRO A 72 -23.44 1.05 27.82
N SER A 73 -23.75 0.50 26.64
CA SER A 73 -25.08 0.01 26.11
C SER A 73 -26.25 0.98 25.79
N PRO A 74 -27.33 0.57 25.07
CA PRO A 74 -27.49 -0.31 23.91
C PRO A 74 -28.32 0.35 22.77
N SER A 75 -28.06 0.06 21.49
CA SER A 75 -29.05 -0.14 20.41
C SER A 75 -28.46 0.05 19.01
N THR A 76 -28.57 -1.02 18.21
CA THR A 76 -28.67 -1.00 16.74
C THR A 76 -27.77 0.00 16.02
N SER A 77 -26.46 -0.24 16.01
CA SER A 77 -25.59 0.43 15.05
C SER A 77 -25.90 -0.14 13.67
N SER A 78 -26.62 0.65 12.88
CA SER A 78 -26.67 0.51 11.42
C SER A 78 -25.29 0.10 10.93
N GLU A 79 -25.19 -1.06 10.30
CA GLU A 79 -24.03 -1.42 9.50
C GLU A 79 -23.70 -0.19 8.65
N LEU A 80 -22.59 0.49 8.95
CA LEU A 80 -21.95 1.34 7.96
C LEU A 80 -21.38 0.36 6.93
N ALA A 81 -22.29 -0.17 6.10
CA ALA A 81 -21.97 -0.72 4.82
C ALA A 81 -21.09 0.33 4.16
N ARG A 82 -19.79 0.03 4.09
CA ARG A 82 -18.84 0.80 3.29
C ARG A 82 -19.55 1.02 1.97
N SER A 83 -19.92 2.28 1.73
CA SER A 83 -20.61 2.66 0.51
C SER A 83 -19.89 1.98 -0.64
N ASN A 84 -20.63 1.30 -1.51
CA ASN A 84 -20.14 0.72 -2.77
C ASN A 84 -19.68 1.84 -3.73
N SER A 85 -18.96 2.82 -3.21
CA SER A 85 -18.29 3.91 -3.90
C SER A 85 -17.11 3.32 -4.63
N ARG A 86 -17.42 2.52 -5.66
CA ARG A 86 -16.49 1.77 -6.50
C ARG A 86 -15.49 1.06 -5.61
N VAL A 87 -15.70 -0.24 -5.36
CA VAL A 87 -14.55 -1.12 -5.17
C VAL A 87 -13.72 -0.96 -6.43
N MET A 88 -12.87 0.06 -6.47
CA MET A 88 -11.79 0.18 -7.41
C MET A 88 -10.91 -0.97 -6.96
N GLN A 89 -11.19 -2.14 -7.55
CA GLN A 89 -10.24 -3.22 -7.66
C GLN A 89 -9.02 -2.58 -8.31
N PHE A 90 -8.18 -1.94 -7.49
CA PHE A 90 -6.81 -1.63 -7.81
C PHE A 90 -6.14 -3.00 -7.83
N GLN A 91 -6.41 -3.72 -8.91
CA GLN A 91 -5.52 -4.74 -9.43
C GLN A 91 -4.18 -4.01 -9.50
N GLY A 92 -3.23 -4.38 -8.63
CA GLY A 92 -1.86 -3.92 -8.75
C GLY A 92 -1.44 -3.93 -10.23
N VAL A 93 -0.70 -2.92 -10.66
CA VAL A 93 -0.39 -2.80 -12.09
C VAL A 93 0.39 -4.06 -12.49
N ARG A 94 -0.15 -4.85 -13.43
CA ARG A 94 0.17 -6.28 -13.67
C ARG A 94 1.66 -6.66 -13.71
N GLY A 95 2.57 -5.72 -13.99
CA GLY A 95 4.03 -5.94 -13.97
C GLY A 95 4.75 -5.64 -12.64
N TYR A 96 4.12 -4.94 -11.70
CA TYR A 96 4.75 -4.53 -10.42
C TYR A 96 4.25 -5.34 -9.23
N MET A 97 3.29 -6.26 -9.44
CA MET A 97 2.72 -7.07 -8.35
C MET A 97 3.72 -8.08 -7.82
N SER A 98 3.85 -8.16 -6.50
CA SER A 98 4.56 -9.26 -5.85
C SER A 98 3.83 -10.60 -6.04
N PRO A 99 4.55 -11.73 -6.05
CA PRO A 99 3.93 -13.04 -6.25
C PRO A 99 2.90 -13.37 -5.16
N GLU A 100 3.15 -13.01 -3.91
CA GLU A 100 2.21 -13.21 -2.81
C GLU A 100 0.96 -12.35 -2.97
N PHE A 101 1.10 -11.07 -3.35
CA PHE A 101 -0.05 -10.20 -3.60
C PHE A 101 -0.91 -10.72 -4.76
N ARG A 102 -0.29 -11.24 -5.82
CA ARG A 102 -0.98 -11.87 -6.95
C ARG A 102 -1.69 -13.17 -6.55
N ALA A 103 -1.18 -13.91 -5.57
CA ALA A 103 -1.73 -15.19 -5.15
C ALA A 103 -2.93 -15.04 -4.20
N ASN A 104 -2.86 -14.13 -3.23
CA ASN A 104 -3.86 -14.01 -2.15
C ASN A 104 -4.58 -12.65 -2.10
N GLY A 105 -4.13 -11.63 -2.86
CA GLY A 105 -4.70 -10.28 -2.86
C GLY A 105 -4.38 -9.45 -1.61
N ILE A 106 -3.50 -9.92 -0.73
CA ILE A 106 -3.18 -9.29 0.55
C ILE A 106 -2.02 -8.31 0.34
N ALA A 107 -2.33 -7.02 0.39
CA ALA A 107 -1.33 -5.96 0.34
C ALA A 107 -0.47 -6.00 1.60
N THR A 108 0.86 -6.02 1.44
CA THR A 108 1.81 -6.00 2.55
C THR A 108 2.90 -4.97 2.31
N GLN A 109 3.60 -4.55 3.36
CA GLN A 109 4.78 -3.69 3.21
C GLN A 109 5.86 -4.35 2.34
N LYS A 110 5.96 -5.69 2.37
CA LYS A 110 6.86 -6.46 1.51
C LYS A 110 6.47 -6.40 0.03
N ALA A 111 5.17 -6.33 -0.27
CA ALA A 111 4.70 -6.13 -1.64
C ALA A 111 5.13 -4.78 -2.23
N ASP A 112 5.13 -3.70 -1.42
CA ASP A 112 5.67 -2.40 -1.85
C ASP A 112 7.17 -2.46 -2.13
N VAL A 113 7.93 -3.21 -1.32
CA VAL A 113 9.37 -3.41 -1.52
C VAL A 113 9.65 -4.19 -2.80
N TYR A 114 8.86 -5.22 -3.10
CA TYR A 114 8.95 -5.94 -4.37
C TYR A 114 8.70 -5.00 -5.56
N ALA A 115 7.62 -4.21 -5.49
CA ALA A 115 7.27 -3.26 -6.55
C ALA A 115 8.37 -2.20 -6.75
N LEU A 116 9.02 -1.74 -5.67
CA LEU A 116 10.20 -0.88 -5.76
C LEU A 116 11.35 -1.58 -6.51
N GLY A 117 11.59 -2.86 -6.22
CA GLY A 117 12.59 -3.67 -6.94
C GLY A 117 12.30 -3.74 -8.44
N VAL A 118 11.05 -3.94 -8.82
CA VAL A 118 10.62 -3.93 -10.24
C VAL A 118 10.88 -2.56 -10.88
N VAL A 119 10.55 -1.45 -10.20
CA VAL A 119 10.87 -0.10 -10.68
C VAL A 119 12.38 0.07 -10.90
N MET A 120 13.22 -0.44 -9.99
CA MET A 120 14.68 -0.37 -10.16
C MET A 120 15.14 -1.16 -11.38
N LEU A 121 14.59 -2.35 -11.61
CA LEU A 121 14.90 -3.15 -12.79
C LEU A 121 14.46 -2.46 -14.08
N GLU A 122 13.26 -1.88 -14.11
CA GLU A 122 12.75 -1.08 -15.24
C GLU A 122 13.70 0.10 -15.54
N LEU A 123 14.10 0.87 -14.52
CA LEU A 123 15.00 2.02 -14.69
C LEU A 123 16.40 1.62 -15.17
N LEU A 124 16.94 0.50 -14.68
CA LEU A 124 18.29 0.03 -15.03
C LEU A 124 18.35 -0.66 -16.39
N SER A 125 17.29 -1.39 -16.76
CA SER A 125 17.22 -2.13 -18.03
C SER A 125 16.66 -1.29 -19.18
N GLY A 126 15.85 -0.27 -18.87
CA GLY A 126 15.06 0.45 -19.87
C GLY A 126 13.90 -0.38 -20.43
N GLU A 127 13.62 -1.55 -19.87
CA GLU A 127 12.60 -2.49 -20.35
C GLU A 127 11.33 -2.42 -19.51
N GLU A 128 10.17 -2.56 -20.15
CA GLU A 128 8.90 -2.58 -19.45
C GLU A 128 8.78 -3.81 -18.51
N PRO A 129 8.18 -3.63 -17.32
CA PRO A 129 8.15 -4.65 -16.29
C PRO A 129 7.25 -5.86 -16.61
N PHE A 130 6.46 -5.82 -17.70
CA PHE A 130 5.67 -6.96 -18.16
C PHE A 130 6.50 -8.20 -18.56
N LYS A 131 7.83 -8.08 -18.63
CA LYS A 131 8.76 -9.16 -18.94
C LYS A 131 9.21 -10.01 -17.74
N TYR A 132 8.89 -9.62 -16.49
CA TYR A 132 9.44 -10.22 -15.28
C TYR A 132 8.39 -10.83 -14.35
#